data_AF-A0A4Y7ZJB9-F1
#
_entry.id   AF-A0A4Y7ZJB9-F1
#
_cell.length_a   1.000
_cell.length_b   1.000
_cell.length_c   1.000
_cell.angle_alpha   90.00
_cell.angle_beta   90.00
_cell.angle_gamma   90.00
#
_symmetry.space_group_name_H-M   'P 1'
#
loop_
_entity.id
_entity.type
_entity.pdbx_description
1 polymer ?
#
loop_
_entity_poly.entity_id
_entity_poly.type
_entity_poly.pdbx_seq_one_letter_code
_entity_poly.pdbx_strand_id
1 'polypeptide(L)'
;MNLNDEIAALNSLLVRYGEHKKKLSSVNSPYDAKRALKQFAGMGSLSDLYICKMNGHNIDQGEEASVNTTIHNHLNNIRLACADLTTNNT
;
A
#
# COMPACT_ATOMS: atom_id res chain seq x y z
N MET A 1 -10.75 6.72 10.02
CA MET A 1 -10.11 5.81 9.04
C MET A 1 -9.46 4.69 9.83
N ASN A 2 -9.74 3.42 9.50
CA ASN A 2 -9.14 2.28 10.21
C ASN A 2 -7.96 1.76 9.38
N LEU A 3 -6.76 1.80 9.95
CA LEU A 3 -5.52 1.40 9.29
C LEU A 3 -5.59 -0.01 8.71
N ASN A 4 -6.16 -0.96 9.45
CA ASN A 4 -6.24 -2.35 8.99
C ASN A 4 -7.26 -2.55 7.86
N ASP A 5 -8.29 -1.71 7.78
CA ASP A 5 -9.25 -1.75 6.67
C ASP A 5 -8.61 -1.21 5.39
N GLU A 6 -7.79 -0.15 5.46
CA GLU A 6 -7.01 0.36 4.33
C GLU A 6 -6.00 -0.69 3.83
N ILE A 7 -5.32 -1.38 4.75
CA ILE A 7 -4.40 -2.48 4.42
C ILE A 7 -5.14 -3.62 3.71
N ALA A 8 -6.32 -4.00 4.20
CA ALA A 8 -7.12 -5.05 3.59
C ALA A 8 -7.61 -4.67 2.17
N ALA A 9 -8.05 -3.41 1.99
CA ALA A 9 -8.46 -2.87 0.70
C ALA A 9 -7.28 -2.86 -0.30
N LEU A 10 -6.12 -2.36 0.11
CA LEU A 10 -4.89 -2.38 -0.69
C LEU A 10 -4.52 -3.82 -1.08
N ASN A 11 -4.44 -4.73 -0.11
CA ASN A 11 -4.07 -6.12 -0.36
C ASN A 11 -5.01 -6.80 -1.37
N SER A 12 -6.30 -6.47 -1.33
CA SER A 12 -7.28 -6.99 -2.27
C SER A 12 -7.03 -6.48 -3.69
N LEU A 13 -6.69 -5.19 -3.86
CA LEU A 13 -6.29 -4.62 -5.16
C LEU A 13 -5.00 -5.25 -5.68
N LEU A 14 -3.98 -5.38 -4.82
CA LEU A 14 -2.70 -6.01 -5.19
C LEU A 14 -2.91 -7.44 -5.69
N VAL A 15 -3.72 -8.24 -4.99
CA VAL A 15 -4.05 -9.60 -5.40
C VAL A 15 -4.81 -9.63 -6.72
N ARG A 16 -5.79 -8.73 -6.90
CA ARG A 16 -6.57 -8.63 -8.14
C ARG A 16 -5.68 -8.35 -9.36
N TYR A 17 -4.64 -7.54 -9.19
CA TYR A 17 -3.76 -7.12 -10.28
C TYR A 17 -2.42 -7.88 -10.37
N GLY A 18 -2.21 -8.91 -9.54
CA GLY A 18 -1.05 -9.83 -9.63
C GLY A 18 0.14 -9.51 -8.71
N GLU A 19 0.05 -8.49 -7.87
CA GLU A 19 1.11 -8.00 -6.99
C GLU A 19 1.12 -8.69 -5.61
N HIS A 20 1.04 -10.02 -5.60
CA HIS A 20 0.90 -10.81 -4.35
C HIS A 20 2.08 -10.64 -3.36
N LYS A 21 3.25 -10.26 -3.85
CA LYS A 21 4.49 -10.11 -3.06
C LYS A 21 4.58 -8.78 -2.32
N LYS A 22 3.75 -7.80 -2.67
CA LYS A 22 3.74 -6.44 -2.10
C LYS A 22 2.72 -6.25 -0.97
N LYS A 23 2.07 -7.34 -0.52
CA LYS A 23 1.05 -7.27 0.53
C LYS A 23 1.64 -6.77 1.86
N LEU A 24 0.87 -5.94 2.54
CA LEU A 24 1.15 -5.51 3.90
C LEU A 24 0.46 -6.42 4.92
N SER A 25 1.13 -6.65 6.04
CA SER A 25 0.52 -7.30 7.20
C SER A 25 -0.29 -6.29 8.01
N SER A 26 -1.29 -6.75 8.77
CA SER A 26 -2.02 -5.92 9.72
C SER A 26 -1.07 -5.27 10.73
N VAL A 27 -1.40 -4.05 11.14
CA VAL A 27 -0.65 -3.26 12.11
C VAL A 27 -1.46 -3.21 13.40
N ASN A 28 -0.92 -3.80 14.47
CA ASN A 28 -1.56 -3.84 15.78
C ASN A 28 -0.72 -3.16 16.87
N SER A 29 0.47 -2.67 16.52
CA SER A 29 1.40 -2.04 17.44
C SER A 29 2.26 -0.96 16.76
N PRO A 30 2.87 -0.04 17.51
CA PRO A 30 3.84 0.91 16.97
C PRO A 30 5.06 0.24 16.31
N TYR A 31 5.43 -0.96 16.76
CA TYR A 31 6.50 -1.74 16.15
C TYR A 31 6.12 -2.21 14.74
N ASP A 32 4.89 -2.71 14.57
CA ASP A 32 4.37 -3.09 13.26
C ASP A 32 4.25 -1.88 12.33
N ALA A 33 3.83 -0.72 12.86
CA ALA A 33 3.78 0.53 12.11
C ALA A 33 5.17 0.93 11.59
N LYS A 34 6.22 0.83 12.42
CA LYS A 34 7.62 1.07 11.99
C LYS A 34 8.05 0.08 10.90
N ARG A 35 7.67 -1.19 11.00
CA ARG A 35 7.97 -2.20 9.97
C ARG A 35 7.24 -1.92 8.65
N ALA A 36 5.98 -1.49 8.71
CA ALA A 36 5.22 -1.08 7.54
C ALA A 36 5.86 0.14 6.86
N LEU A 37 6.22 1.18 7.62
CA LEU A 37 6.88 2.40 7.10
C LEU A 37 8.19 2.10 6.36
N LYS A 38 8.96 1.11 6.81
CA LYS A 38 10.19 0.69 6.10
C LYS A 38 9.93 0.18 4.68
N GLN A 39 8.73 -0.33 4.38
CA GLN A 39 8.36 -0.78 3.03
C GLN A 39 8.05 0.37 2.07
N PHE A 40 7.85 1.59 2.59
CA PHE A 40 7.63 2.80 1.78
C PHE A 40 8.93 3.54 1.42
N ALA A 41 10.07 3.09 1.95
CA ALA A 41 11.37 3.73 1.74
C ALA A 41 12.29 2.84 0.89
N GLY A 42 13.14 3.48 0.09
CA GLY A 42 14.14 2.80 -0.74
C GLY A 42 13.68 2.49 -2.17
N MET A 43 14.59 1.93 -2.97
CA MET A 43 14.36 1.57 -4.36
C MET A 43 13.48 0.32 -4.47
N GLY A 44 12.38 0.40 -5.23
CA GLY A 44 11.42 -0.69 -5.36
C GLY A 44 10.47 -0.77 -4.15
N SER A 45 10.28 0.34 -3.46
CA SER A 45 9.36 0.48 -2.34
C SER A 45 7.91 0.36 -2.80
N LEU A 46 6.97 0.32 -1.86
CA LEU A 46 5.54 0.41 -2.18
C LEU A 46 5.18 1.75 -2.83
N SER A 47 5.95 2.80 -2.58
CA SER A 47 5.75 4.12 -3.19
C SER A 47 6.04 4.11 -4.70
N ASP A 48 6.84 3.14 -5.17
CA ASP A 48 7.18 2.99 -6.60
C ASP A 48 6.19 2.07 -7.33
N LEU A 49 5.14 1.60 -6.65
CA LEU A 49 4.21 0.65 -7.23
C LEU A 49 3.35 1.31 -8.31
N TYR A 50 3.39 0.74 -9.52
CA TYR A 50 2.58 1.17 -10.64
C TYR A 50 1.98 -0.03 -11.39
N ILE A 51 0.65 -0.14 -11.34
CA ILE A 51 -0.14 -1.18 -11.99
C ILE A 51 -0.49 -0.74 -13.41
N CYS A 52 0.17 -1.34 -14.40
CA CYS A 52 -0.19 -1.17 -15.80
C CYS A 52 -0.02 -2.47 -16.59
N LYS A 53 -0.68 -2.55 -17.73
CA LYS A 53 -0.63 -3.69 -18.65
C LYS A 53 0.78 -3.90 -19.20
N MET A 54 1.52 -2.81 -19.47
CA MET A 54 2.91 -2.90 -19.95
C MET A 54 3.86 -3.54 -18.93
N ASN A 55 3.56 -3.41 -17.64
CA ASN A 55 4.30 -4.06 -16.55
C ASN A 55 3.82 -5.51 -16.31
N GLY A 56 2.95 -6.07 -17.16
CA GLY A 56 2.47 -7.44 -17.07
C GLY A 56 1.29 -7.64 -16.11
N HIS A 57 0.66 -6.56 -15.63
CA HIS A 57 -0.50 -6.66 -14.75
C HIS A 57 -1.79 -6.91 -15.54
N ASN A 58 -2.74 -7.58 -14.89
CA ASN A 58 -4.05 -7.89 -15.45
C ASN A 58 -5.01 -6.68 -15.33
N ILE A 59 -4.76 -5.64 -16.11
CA ILE A 59 -5.53 -4.39 -16.09
C ILE A 59 -5.77 -3.86 -17.51
N ASP A 60 -6.93 -3.23 -17.72
CA ASP A 60 -7.21 -2.50 -18.96
C ASP A 60 -6.61 -1.10 -18.93
N GLN A 61 -6.09 -0.64 -20.08
CA GLN A 61 -5.41 0.67 -20.18
C GLN A 61 -6.29 1.85 -19.73
N GLY A 62 -7.61 1.77 -19.97
CA GLY A 62 -8.56 2.79 -19.53
C GLY A 62 -8.74 2.87 -18.01
N GLU A 63 -8.41 1.79 -17.29
CA GLU A 63 -8.57 1.69 -15.83
C GLU A 63 -7.27 1.98 -15.07
N GLU A 64 -6.11 1.92 -15.72
CA GLU A 64 -4.78 2.09 -15.10
C GLU A 64 -4.69 3.35 -14.24
N ALA A 65 -5.10 4.51 -14.75
CA ALA A 65 -5.04 5.77 -14.00
C ALA A 65 -5.91 5.74 -12.73
N SER A 66 -7.13 5.20 -12.83
CA SER A 66 -8.06 5.11 -11.70
C SER A 66 -7.56 4.13 -10.63
N VAL A 67 -7.08 2.97 -11.05
CA VAL A 67 -6.54 1.95 -10.14
C VAL A 67 -5.28 2.45 -9.45
N ASN A 68 -4.33 3.06 -10.18
CA ASN A 68 -3.12 3.59 -9.58
C ASN A 68 -3.40 4.73 -8.60
N THR A 69 -4.38 5.59 -8.91
CA THR A 69 -4.85 6.64 -7.97
C THR A 69 -5.40 6.01 -6.69
N THR A 70 -6.23 4.97 -6.83
CA THR A 70 -6.82 4.26 -5.68
C THR A 70 -5.74 3.59 -4.82
N ILE A 71 -4.77 2.92 -5.44
CA ILE A 71 -3.62 2.32 -4.75
C ILE A 71 -2.80 3.39 -4.04
N HIS A 72 -2.47 4.50 -4.71
CA HIS A 72 -1.71 5.60 -4.11
C HIS A 72 -2.44 6.22 -2.91
N ASN A 73 -3.77 6.35 -2.99
CA ASN A 73 -4.58 6.85 -1.88
C ASN A 73 -4.48 5.92 -0.66
N HIS A 74 -4.67 4.61 -0.85
CA HIS A 74 -4.51 3.63 0.23
C HIS A 74 -3.09 3.64 0.80
N LEU A 75 -2.07 3.69 -0.05
CA LEU A 75 -0.66 3.75 0.38
C LEU A 75 -0.39 5.00 1.23
N ASN A 76 -0.87 6.17 0.81
CA ASN A 76 -0.69 7.41 1.57
C ASN A 76 -1.46 7.37 2.90
N ASN A 77 -2.70 6.88 2.89
CA ASN A 77 -3.52 6.68 4.08
C ASN A 77 -2.81 5.79 5.12
N ILE A 78 -2.28 4.65 4.67
CA ILE A 78 -1.53 3.70 5.50
C ILE A 78 -0.26 4.35 6.05
N ARG A 79 0.50 5.05 5.20
CA ARG A 79 1.74 5.72 5.59
C ARG A 79 1.48 6.78 6.67
N LEU A 80 0.48 7.63 6.49
CA LEU A 80 0.11 8.66 7.47
C LEU A 80 -0.32 8.05 8.80
N ALA A 81 -1.24 7.07 8.76
CA ALA A 81 -1.72 6.40 9.97
C ALA A 81 -0.59 5.66 10.72
N CYS A 82 0.35 5.03 10.00
CA CYS A 82 1.52 4.42 10.62
C CYS A 82 2.46 5.48 11.23
N ALA A 83 2.69 6.61 10.55
CA ALA A 83 3.52 7.69 11.08
C ALA A 83 2.93 8.29 12.37
N ASP A 84 1.61 8.51 12.41
CA ASP A 84 0.89 9.00 13.58
C ASP A 84 1.00 8.02 14.76
N LEU A 85 0.82 6.72 14.51
CA LEU A 85 1.01 5.68 15.53
C LEU A 85 2.44 5.65 16.08
N THR A 86 3.45 5.94 15.26
CA THR A 86 4.83 5.92 15.71
C THR A 86 5.24 7.18 16.48
N THR A 87 4.64 8.33 16.16
CA THR A 87 4.94 9.62 16.80
C THR A 87 4.22 9.77 18.14
N ASN A 88 2.98 9.28 18.24
CA ASN A 88 2.20 9.36 19.49
C ASN A 88 2.61 8.33 20.57
N ASN A 89 3.56 7.43 20.26
CA ASN A 89 4.08 6.41 21.17
C ASN A 89 5.59 6.57 21.46
N THR A 90 6.14 7.75 21.17
CA THR A 90 7.49 8.20 21.57
C THR A 90 7.38 9.31 22.58
#